data_AF-A0AAN6H978-F1
#
_entry.id   AF-A0AAN6H978-F1
#
_cell.length_a   1.000
_cell.length_b   1.000
_cell.length_c   1.000
_cell.angle_alpha   90.00
_cell.angle_beta   90.00
_cell.angle_gamma   90.00
#
_symmetry.space_group_name_H-M   'P 1'
#
loop_
_entity.id
_entity.type
_entity.pdbx_description
1 polymer ?
#
loop_
_entity_poly.entity_id
_entity_poly.type
_entity_poly.pdbx_seq_one_letter_code
_entity_poly.pdbx_strand_id
1 'polypeptide(L)'
;MSTATLFVVDASARRAQIKVTPSKLLQDVLVEACRSKKLDPSGYILKTANNKPVDLSQPFRLSGLSAGAKLQLVQASRSPAVVNIALQLPESEGAGGRLQDKFPSSTSLWLILRKFEDGVAGASQKLNLTQRGVPSSGSGAGRLMYEVPCVSAENRQSEGFGELQKTLAQWGYNGGNVLLRVSFRRSEVPLEEAMKEISTYFASAEGAQAEGAIGTIPTSRTEEVAAPLGGDEGMEMNEDANSEPVSTAPAVEEDGLAAPSETQAEPQSHAQPEDTLPPTDPALSNKTNRISVYRPPSSTTPAAALQPDDPSQFEPTLDHARLHQASLGLR
;
A
#
# COMPACT_ATOMS: atom_id res chain seq x y z
N MET A 1 3.57 -39.42 -10.34
CA MET A 1 3.57 -37.94 -10.39
C MET A 1 4.93 -37.47 -10.89
N SER A 2 4.99 -36.66 -11.94
CA SER A 2 6.27 -36.16 -12.46
C SER A 2 6.89 -35.20 -11.44
N THR A 3 8.10 -35.49 -10.99
CA THR A 3 8.86 -34.66 -10.04
C THR A 3 9.99 -33.97 -10.78
N ALA A 4 10.17 -32.68 -10.52
CA ALA A 4 11.29 -31.91 -11.04
C ALA A 4 12.29 -31.65 -9.92
N THR A 5 13.54 -31.36 -10.28
CA THR A 5 14.58 -30.99 -9.33
C THR A 5 15.02 -29.56 -9.62
N LEU A 6 15.15 -28.73 -8.58
CA LEU A 6 15.72 -27.39 -8.67
C LEU A 6 17.05 -27.34 -7.91
N PHE A 7 17.99 -26.55 -8.42
CA PHE A 7 19.27 -26.31 -7.78
C PHE A 7 19.32 -24.88 -7.30
N VAL A 8 19.28 -24.66 -5.99
CA VAL A 8 19.41 -23.33 -5.39
C VAL A 8 20.86 -23.13 -4.95
N VAL A 9 21.48 -22.04 -5.41
CA VAL A 9 22.88 -21.70 -5.13
C VAL A 9 22.89 -20.43 -4.30
N ASP A 10 23.53 -20.49 -3.13
CA ASP A 10 23.73 -19.35 -2.24
C ASP A 10 24.96 -18.52 -2.62
N ALA A 11 25.13 -17.34 -2.02
CA ALA A 11 26.30 -16.48 -2.18
C ALA A 11 27.63 -17.21 -1.86
N SER A 12 27.61 -18.19 -0.96
CA SER A 12 28.77 -19.04 -0.65
C SER A 12 29.03 -20.16 -1.69
N ALA A 13 28.43 -20.10 -2.89
CA ALA A 13 28.48 -21.10 -3.95
C ALA A 13 28.00 -22.51 -3.56
N ARG A 14 27.38 -22.67 -2.38
CA ARG A 14 26.86 -23.95 -1.90
C ARG A 14 25.51 -24.24 -2.56
N ARG A 15 25.43 -25.36 -3.27
CA ARG A 15 24.21 -25.81 -3.93
C ARG A 15 23.29 -26.54 -2.93
N ALA A 16 21.99 -26.40 -3.09
CA ALA A 16 20.95 -27.18 -2.43
C ALA A 16 20.06 -27.76 -3.53
N GLN A 17 19.85 -29.07 -3.48
CA GLN A 17 18.99 -29.78 -4.42
C GLN A 17 17.61 -29.95 -3.78
N ILE A 18 16.58 -29.38 -4.41
CA ILE A 18 15.20 -29.41 -3.90
C ILE A 18 14.33 -30.13 -4.91
N LYS A 19 13.61 -31.15 -4.43
CA LYS A 19 12.62 -31.87 -5.25
C LYS A 19 11.30 -31.10 -5.20
N VAL A 20 10.76 -30.80 -6.38
CA VAL A 20 9.53 -30.01 -6.52
C VAL A 20 8.49 -30.75 -7.33
N THR A 21 7.23 -30.53 -6.96
CA THR A 21 6.06 -30.97 -7.70
C THR A 21 5.56 -29.80 -8.56
N PRO A 22 4.92 -30.03 -9.73
CA PRO A 22 4.37 -28.96 -10.56
C PRO A 22 3.47 -27.95 -9.82
N SER A 23 2.72 -28.41 -8.81
CA SER A 23 1.83 -27.58 -7.99
C SER A 23 2.50 -26.92 -6.79
N LYS A 24 3.79 -27.21 -6.52
CA LYS A 24 4.51 -26.64 -5.37
C LYS A 24 4.80 -25.16 -5.62
N LEU A 25 4.50 -24.32 -4.62
CA LEU A 25 4.77 -22.88 -4.68
C LEU A 25 6.27 -22.60 -4.59
N LEU A 26 6.73 -21.59 -5.32
CA LEU A 26 8.12 -21.17 -5.27
C LEU A 26 8.49 -20.54 -3.93
N GLN A 27 7.54 -19.93 -3.23
CA GLN A 27 7.72 -19.52 -1.84
C GLN A 27 8.11 -20.69 -0.92
N ASP A 28 7.49 -21.86 -1.07
CA ASP A 28 7.85 -23.03 -0.26
C ASP A 28 9.22 -23.59 -0.63
N VAL A 29 9.62 -23.47 -1.91
CA VAL A 29 10.98 -23.80 -2.37
C VAL A 29 12.01 -22.87 -1.73
N LEU A 30 11.70 -21.57 -1.61
CA LEU A 30 12.55 -20.61 -0.92
C LEU A 30 12.69 -20.99 0.56
N VAL A 31 11.59 -21.27 1.25
CA VAL A 31 11.59 -21.68 2.66
C VAL A 31 12.41 -22.96 2.88
N GLU A 32 12.26 -23.95 2.00
CA GLU A 32 13.04 -25.20 2.06
C GLU A 32 14.53 -24.95 1.80
N ALA A 33 14.87 -24.10 0.83
CA ALA A 33 16.24 -23.69 0.56
C ALA A 33 16.87 -22.98 1.77
N CYS A 34 16.17 -21.97 2.31
CA CYS A 34 16.59 -21.21 3.47
C CYS A 34 16.74 -22.10 4.71
N ARG A 35 15.81 -23.04 4.93
CA ARG A 35 15.90 -24.04 6.02
C ARG A 35 17.14 -24.91 5.89
N SER A 36 17.47 -25.37 4.68
CA SER A 36 18.68 -26.17 4.44
C SER A 36 19.99 -25.40 4.70
N LYS A 37 19.94 -24.07 4.65
CA LYS A 37 21.09 -23.17 4.85
C LYS A 37 21.08 -22.42 6.19
N LYS A 38 20.05 -22.60 7.03
CA LYS A 38 19.81 -21.86 8.28
C LYS A 38 19.72 -20.34 8.07
N LEU A 39 19.04 -19.92 7.01
CA LEU A 39 18.79 -18.52 6.65
C LEU A 39 17.32 -18.17 6.86
N ASP A 40 17.03 -16.88 7.11
CA ASP A 40 15.66 -16.40 7.26
C ASP A 40 14.98 -16.17 5.91
N PRO A 41 13.83 -16.79 5.62
CA PRO A 41 13.21 -16.70 4.29
C PRO A 41 12.70 -15.30 3.93
N SER A 42 12.42 -14.43 4.90
CA SER A 42 11.93 -13.07 4.66
C SER A 42 12.98 -12.13 4.07
N GLY A 43 14.26 -12.41 4.27
CA GLY A 43 15.37 -11.57 3.84
C GLY A 43 15.97 -11.94 2.49
N TYR A 44 15.42 -12.93 1.78
CA TYR A 44 16.00 -13.46 0.55
C TYR A 44 14.98 -13.52 -0.59
N ILE A 45 15.52 -13.49 -1.81
CA ILE A 45 14.78 -13.64 -3.05
C ILE A 45 15.47 -14.67 -3.94
N LEU A 46 14.68 -15.38 -4.74
CA LEU A 46 15.21 -16.28 -5.77
C LEU A 46 15.36 -15.53 -7.08
N LYS A 47 16.53 -15.62 -7.70
CA LYS A 47 16.80 -15.13 -9.06
C LYS A 47 17.12 -16.28 -9.99
N THR A 48 16.71 -16.19 -11.24
CA THR A 48 17.15 -17.12 -12.28
C THR A 48 18.61 -16.87 -12.64
N ALA A 49 19.27 -17.82 -13.33
CA ALA A 49 20.61 -17.64 -13.89
C ALA A 49 20.78 -16.35 -14.74
N ASN A 50 19.68 -15.83 -15.31
CA ASN A 50 19.66 -14.60 -16.10
C ASN A 50 19.46 -13.33 -15.23
N ASN A 51 19.71 -13.39 -13.91
CA ASN A 51 19.49 -12.31 -12.94
C ASN A 51 18.05 -11.77 -12.80
N LYS A 52 17.07 -12.42 -13.45
CA LYS A 52 15.65 -12.05 -13.32
C LYS A 52 15.10 -12.52 -11.97
N PRO A 53 14.42 -11.65 -11.19
CA PRO A 53 13.73 -12.09 -9.99
C PRO A 53 12.61 -13.07 -10.34
N VAL A 54 12.52 -14.13 -9.56
CA VAL A 54 11.48 -15.15 -9.69
C VAL A 54 10.27 -14.71 -8.89
N ASP A 55 9.08 -14.79 -9.48
CA ASP A 55 7.82 -14.55 -8.76
C ASP A 55 7.53 -15.72 -7.82
N LEU A 56 7.59 -15.46 -6.52
CA LEU A 56 7.45 -16.48 -5.48
C LEU A 56 6.00 -16.88 -5.23
N SER A 57 5.03 -16.07 -5.71
CA SER A 57 3.60 -16.32 -5.55
C SER A 57 3.06 -17.42 -6.46
N GLN A 58 3.82 -17.80 -7.49
CA GLN A 58 3.41 -18.75 -8.51
C GLN A 58 3.87 -20.19 -8.19
N PRO A 59 3.10 -21.20 -8.64
CA PRO A 59 3.54 -22.58 -8.61
C PRO A 59 4.64 -22.82 -9.66
N PHE A 60 5.48 -23.83 -9.41
CA PHE A 60 6.60 -24.19 -10.28
C PHE A 60 6.20 -24.33 -11.75
N ARG A 61 5.04 -24.93 -12.06
CA ARG A 61 4.56 -25.08 -13.44
C ARG A 61 4.28 -23.77 -14.19
N LEU A 62 3.92 -22.69 -13.49
CA LEU A 62 3.60 -21.38 -14.09
C LEU A 62 4.81 -20.44 -14.11
N SER A 63 5.83 -20.74 -13.31
CA SER A 63 7.03 -19.91 -13.18
C SER A 63 7.90 -19.80 -14.45
N GLY A 64 7.66 -20.66 -15.45
CA GLY A 64 8.50 -20.76 -16.64
C GLY A 64 9.89 -21.37 -16.39
N LEU A 65 10.15 -21.91 -15.19
CA LEU A 65 11.40 -22.58 -14.86
C LEU A 65 11.43 -24.01 -15.41
N SER A 66 12.55 -24.40 -16.02
CA SER A 66 12.77 -25.77 -16.49
C SER A 66 13.10 -26.72 -15.34
N ALA A 67 12.89 -28.02 -15.54
CA ALA A 67 13.46 -29.02 -14.65
C ALA A 67 14.99 -28.89 -14.65
N GLY A 68 15.62 -28.95 -13.48
CA GLY A 68 17.05 -28.74 -13.31
C GLY A 68 17.49 -27.28 -13.33
N ALA A 69 16.57 -26.31 -13.31
CA ALA A 69 16.92 -24.89 -13.30
C ALA A 69 17.81 -24.54 -12.09
N LYS A 70 18.82 -23.72 -12.37
CA LYS A 70 19.72 -23.15 -11.37
C LYS A 70 19.16 -21.80 -10.93
N LEU A 71 18.77 -21.72 -9.66
CA LEU A 71 18.31 -20.51 -9.01
C LEU A 71 19.42 -19.98 -8.09
N GLN A 72 19.57 -18.68 -8.04
CA GLN A 72 20.44 -18.00 -7.11
C GLN A 72 19.61 -17.48 -5.95
N LEU A 73 20.02 -17.81 -4.73
CA LEU A 73 19.50 -17.22 -3.51
C LEU A 73 20.29 -15.95 -3.25
N VAL A 74 19.62 -14.80 -3.33
CA VAL A 74 20.22 -13.49 -3.14
C VAL A 74 19.49 -12.76 -2.02
N GLN A 75 20.22 -11.98 -1.23
CA GLN A 75 19.60 -11.13 -0.21
C GLN A 75 18.61 -10.15 -0.88
N ALA A 76 17.38 -10.11 -0.38
CA ALA A 76 16.38 -9.15 -0.83
C ALA A 76 16.82 -7.72 -0.46
N SER A 77 16.27 -6.73 -1.15
CA SER A 77 16.48 -5.33 -0.77
C SER A 77 15.99 -5.10 0.65
N ARG A 78 16.72 -4.28 1.42
CA ARG A 78 16.29 -3.88 2.77
C ARG A 78 15.05 -2.98 2.76
N SER A 79 14.77 -2.34 1.63
CA SER A 79 13.54 -1.58 1.43
C SER A 79 12.37 -2.52 1.10
N PRO A 80 11.23 -2.41 1.80
CA PRO A 80 10.03 -3.17 1.47
C PRO A 80 9.50 -2.73 0.11
N ALA A 81 9.09 -3.71 -0.70
CA ALA A 81 8.52 -3.44 -2.01
C ALA A 81 7.06 -3.02 -1.89
N VAL A 82 6.61 -2.13 -2.76
CA VAL A 82 5.20 -1.70 -2.78
C VAL A 82 4.37 -2.70 -3.59
N VAL A 83 3.30 -3.21 -2.99
CA VAL A 83 2.33 -4.13 -3.59
C VAL A 83 0.99 -3.41 -3.69
N ASN A 84 0.37 -3.41 -4.87
CA ASN A 84 -1.00 -2.96 -5.04
C ASN A 84 -1.94 -4.11 -4.68
N ILE A 85 -2.77 -3.93 -3.66
CA ILE A 85 -3.69 -4.95 -3.18
C ILE A 85 -5.10 -4.55 -3.56
N ALA A 86 -5.76 -5.41 -4.31
CA ALA A 86 -7.19 -5.38 -4.49
C ALA A 86 -7.85 -6.37 -3.51
N LEU A 87 -8.65 -5.88 -2.57
CA LEU A 87 -9.46 -6.69 -1.69
C LEU A 87 -10.86 -6.88 -2.29
N GLN A 88 -11.22 -8.12 -2.59
CA GLN A 88 -12.58 -8.48 -2.99
C GLN A 88 -13.36 -8.95 -1.77
N LEU A 89 -14.41 -8.21 -1.45
CA LEU A 89 -15.33 -8.53 -0.36
C LEU A 89 -16.33 -9.62 -0.79
N PRO A 90 -16.82 -10.45 0.15
CA PRO A 90 -17.91 -11.37 -0.15
C PRO A 90 -19.22 -10.60 -0.32
N GLU A 91 -20.18 -11.20 -1.04
CA GLU A 91 -21.51 -10.60 -1.29
C GLU A 91 -22.28 -10.28 -0.01
N SER A 92 -21.95 -10.94 1.10
CA SER A 92 -22.50 -10.68 2.43
C SER A 92 -22.32 -9.23 2.89
N GLU A 93 -21.29 -8.53 2.42
CA GLU A 93 -20.99 -7.12 2.75
C GLU A 93 -21.47 -6.18 1.62
N GLY A 94 -22.71 -6.33 1.17
CA GLY A 94 -23.50 -5.27 0.54
C GLY A 94 -23.39 -5.06 -0.98
N ALA A 95 -22.34 -5.53 -1.66
CA ALA A 95 -22.28 -5.56 -3.14
C ALA A 95 -21.11 -6.37 -3.73
N GLY A 96 -20.36 -7.13 -2.92
CA GLY A 96 -19.11 -7.75 -3.40
C GLY A 96 -18.07 -6.71 -3.86
N GLY A 97 -18.05 -5.54 -3.20
CA GLY A 97 -17.21 -4.41 -3.55
C GLY A 97 -15.73 -4.78 -3.61
N ARG A 98 -15.01 -4.15 -4.54
CA ARG A 98 -13.56 -4.27 -4.67
C ARG A 98 -12.91 -3.01 -4.11
N LEU A 99 -12.13 -3.17 -3.06
CA LEU A 99 -11.31 -2.12 -2.48
C LEU A 99 -9.90 -2.25 -3.03
N GLN A 100 -9.18 -1.14 -3.20
CA GLN A 100 -7.79 -1.18 -3.66
C GLN A 100 -6.95 -0.17 -2.91
N ASP A 101 -5.76 -0.58 -2.48
CA ASP A 101 -4.76 0.30 -1.90
C ASP A 101 -3.36 -0.31 -1.99
N LYS A 102 -2.33 0.48 -1.73
CA LYS A 102 -0.93 0.11 -1.83
C LYS A 102 -0.36 -0.18 -0.44
N PHE A 103 0.28 -1.33 -0.30
CA PHE A 103 0.89 -1.77 0.95
C PHE A 103 2.36 -2.17 0.76
N PRO A 104 3.22 -1.92 1.74
CA PRO A 104 4.55 -2.52 1.80
C PRO A 104 4.49 -4.06 1.86
N SER A 105 5.46 -4.75 1.27
CA SER A 105 5.57 -6.22 1.30
C SER A 105 5.83 -6.78 2.71
N SER A 106 6.25 -5.93 3.65
CA SER A 106 6.43 -6.26 5.07
C SER A 106 5.11 -6.23 5.87
N THR A 107 4.01 -5.73 5.31
CA THR A 107 2.72 -5.64 5.99
C THR A 107 2.07 -7.03 6.12
N SER A 108 1.48 -7.33 7.28
CA SER A 108 0.73 -8.57 7.52
C SER A 108 -0.67 -8.52 6.91
N LEU A 109 -1.21 -9.68 6.52
CA LEU A 109 -2.58 -9.78 5.99
C LEU A 109 -3.61 -9.24 6.99
N TRP A 110 -3.43 -9.48 8.29
CA TRP A 110 -4.28 -8.94 9.34
C TRP A 110 -4.31 -7.40 9.33
N LEU A 111 -3.13 -6.77 9.26
CA LEU A 111 -3.04 -5.31 9.26
C LEU A 111 -3.66 -4.71 8.00
N ILE A 112 -3.52 -5.40 6.85
CA ILE A 112 -4.18 -5.02 5.60
C ILE A 112 -5.71 -5.03 5.78
N LEU A 113 -6.28 -6.11 6.33
CA LEU A 113 -7.71 -6.20 6.60
C LEU A 113 -8.18 -5.07 7.52
N ARG A 114 -7.43 -4.78 8.61
CA ARG A 114 -7.72 -3.66 9.52
C ARG A 114 -7.70 -2.31 8.81
N LYS A 115 -6.73 -2.04 7.93
CA LYS A 115 -6.63 -0.78 7.18
C LYS A 115 -7.81 -0.58 6.23
N PHE A 116 -8.29 -1.65 5.60
CA PHE A 116 -9.52 -1.63 4.80
C PHE A 116 -10.78 -1.45 5.65
N GLU A 117 -10.84 -2.08 6.83
CA GLU A 117 -11.95 -1.95 7.79
C GLU A 117 -12.07 -0.53 8.39
N ASP A 118 -10.94 0.10 8.71
CA ASP A 118 -10.88 1.47 9.24
C ASP A 118 -11.21 2.55 8.17
N GLY A 119 -11.42 2.17 6.91
CA GLY A 119 -11.71 3.13 5.83
C GLY A 119 -10.50 3.96 5.37
N VAL A 120 -9.30 3.66 5.86
CA VAL A 120 -8.08 4.36 5.48
C VAL A 120 -7.62 3.93 4.08
N ALA A 121 -7.89 2.68 3.71
CA ALA A 121 -7.46 2.07 2.46
C ALA A 121 -8.61 1.95 1.46
N GLY A 122 -8.87 3.00 0.67
CA GLY A 122 -9.78 2.94 -0.48
C GLY A 122 -11.27 2.66 -0.20
N ALA A 123 -11.67 2.45 1.07
CA ALA A 123 -13.06 2.29 1.49
C ALA A 123 -13.60 3.59 2.08
N SER A 124 -14.72 4.09 1.56
CA SER A 124 -15.40 5.26 2.12
C SER A 124 -16.33 4.91 3.30
N GLN A 125 -16.50 3.62 3.61
CA GLN A 125 -17.37 3.11 4.66
C GLN A 125 -16.58 2.20 5.61
N LYS A 126 -16.94 2.25 6.89
CA LYS A 126 -16.37 1.38 7.93
C LYS A 126 -16.94 -0.02 7.76
N LEU A 127 -16.06 -1.02 7.58
CA LEU A 127 -16.43 -2.43 7.44
C LEU A 127 -16.08 -3.19 8.71
N ASN A 128 -16.70 -4.35 8.94
CA ASN A 128 -16.31 -5.23 10.03
C ASN A 128 -15.77 -6.54 9.45
N LEU A 129 -14.45 -6.62 9.24
CA LEU A 129 -13.79 -7.78 8.65
C LEU A 129 -13.11 -8.65 9.72
N THR A 130 -12.57 -8.02 10.77
CA THR A 130 -11.74 -8.70 11.77
C THR A 130 -12.47 -9.02 13.07
N GLN A 131 -13.63 -8.41 13.31
CA GLN A 131 -14.40 -8.54 14.56
C GLN A 131 -15.82 -9.07 14.32
N ARG A 132 -15.98 -10.07 13.44
CA ARG A 132 -17.29 -10.64 13.12
C ARG A 132 -17.71 -11.70 14.12
N GLY A 133 -18.95 -11.58 14.62
CA GLY A 133 -19.60 -12.56 15.47
C GLY A 133 -20.90 -13.03 14.84
N VAL A 134 -21.10 -14.35 14.75
CA VAL A 134 -22.34 -14.96 14.24
C VAL A 134 -23.04 -15.69 15.40
N PRO A 135 -24.37 -15.56 15.57
CA PRO A 135 -25.09 -16.22 16.65
C PRO A 135 -24.95 -17.74 16.60
N SER A 136 -24.81 -18.40 17.76
CA SER A 136 -24.80 -19.86 17.87
C SER A 136 -26.08 -20.46 17.22
N SER A 137 -25.95 -21.34 16.22
CA SER A 137 -27.10 -21.98 15.57
C SER A 137 -27.78 -23.06 16.44
N GLY A 138 -27.23 -23.34 17.62
CA GLY A 138 -27.84 -24.20 18.62
C GLY A 138 -28.78 -23.44 19.53
N SER A 139 -29.83 -24.13 20.00
CA SER A 139 -30.80 -23.67 21.01
C SER A 139 -30.14 -23.50 22.39
N GLY A 140 -29.25 -22.52 22.52
CA GLY A 140 -28.52 -22.14 23.74
C GLY A 140 -28.50 -20.62 23.93
N ALA A 141 -27.74 -20.15 24.92
CA ALA A 141 -27.75 -18.79 25.47
C ALA A 141 -27.32 -17.62 24.53
N GLY A 142 -27.47 -17.75 23.21
CA GLY A 142 -27.28 -16.65 22.26
C GLY A 142 -25.84 -16.13 22.14
N ARG A 143 -24.83 -16.93 22.54
CA ARG A 143 -23.44 -16.50 22.46
C ARG A 143 -23.00 -16.32 21.01
N LEU A 144 -22.25 -15.24 20.76
CA LEU A 144 -21.65 -14.97 19.47
C LEU A 144 -20.40 -15.85 19.28
N MET A 145 -20.40 -16.63 18.21
CA MET A 145 -19.25 -17.42 17.77
C MET A 145 -18.41 -16.56 16.86
N TYR A 146 -17.09 -16.63 17.00
CA TYR A 146 -16.18 -15.88 16.15
C TYR A 146 -16.26 -16.41 14.72
N GLU A 147 -16.39 -15.48 13.79
CA GLU A 147 -16.32 -15.78 12.37
C GLU A 147 -14.95 -15.34 11.84
N VAL A 148 -14.13 -16.34 11.54
CA VAL A 148 -12.73 -16.14 11.20
C VAL A 148 -12.63 -15.62 9.75
N PRO A 149 -11.93 -14.50 9.50
CA PRO A 149 -11.63 -14.08 8.14
C PRO A 149 -10.64 -15.07 7.50
N CYS A 150 -10.96 -15.50 6.29
CA CYS A 150 -10.14 -16.32 5.43
C CYS A 150 -9.75 -15.50 4.20
N VAL A 151 -8.45 -15.40 3.93
CA VAL A 151 -7.94 -14.69 2.76
C VAL A 151 -7.49 -15.71 1.74
N SER A 152 -8.11 -15.69 0.56
CA SER A 152 -7.71 -16.51 -0.58
C SER A 152 -7.03 -15.63 -1.62
N ALA A 153 -5.85 -16.05 -2.04
CA ALA A 153 -5.15 -15.54 -3.20
C ALA A 153 -4.99 -16.69 -4.21
N GLU A 154 -4.76 -16.36 -5.48
CA GLU A 154 -4.88 -17.28 -6.63
C GLU A 154 -4.39 -18.72 -6.39
N ASN A 155 -3.26 -18.89 -5.70
CA ASN A 155 -2.62 -20.19 -5.47
C ASN A 155 -2.56 -20.63 -3.99
N ARG A 156 -3.15 -19.87 -3.05
CA ARG A 156 -3.06 -20.15 -1.60
C ARG A 156 -4.22 -19.53 -0.82
N GLN A 157 -4.69 -20.23 0.22
CA GLN A 157 -5.65 -19.70 1.17
C GLN A 157 -5.09 -19.67 2.60
N SER A 158 -5.49 -18.66 3.37
CA SER A 158 -5.19 -18.51 4.79
C SER A 158 -6.40 -18.94 5.58
N GLU A 159 -6.18 -19.78 6.59
CA GLU A 159 -7.20 -20.13 7.57
C GLU A 159 -6.66 -19.80 8.95
N GLY A 160 -7.42 -19.02 9.71
CA GLY A 160 -7.06 -18.68 11.08
C GLY A 160 -6.12 -17.49 11.24
N PHE A 161 -6.01 -17.05 12.49
CA PHE A 161 -5.25 -15.87 12.88
C PHE A 161 -3.74 -16.01 12.60
N GLY A 162 -3.15 -17.18 12.85
CA GLY A 162 -1.72 -17.40 12.65
C GLY A 162 -1.25 -17.23 11.20
N GLU A 163 -2.07 -17.62 10.22
CA GLU A 163 -1.75 -17.41 8.80
C GLU A 163 -1.94 -15.96 8.37
N LEU A 164 -2.89 -15.24 8.99
CA LEU A 164 -3.11 -13.80 8.75
C LEU A 164 -2.01 -12.92 9.32
N GLN A 165 -1.25 -13.41 10.31
CA GLN A 165 -0.07 -12.70 10.82
C GLN A 165 1.12 -12.74 9.87
N LYS A 166 1.10 -13.60 8.84
CA LYS A 166 2.17 -13.64 7.85
C LYS A 166 2.14 -12.39 6.96
N THR A 167 3.33 -11.97 6.55
CA THR A 167 3.51 -10.81 5.66
C THR A 167 3.27 -11.17 4.20
N LEU A 168 2.98 -10.17 3.37
CA LEU A 168 2.87 -10.35 1.91
C LEU A 168 4.12 -11.01 1.30
N ALA A 169 5.31 -10.60 1.74
CA ALA A 169 6.57 -11.19 1.31
C ALA A 169 6.67 -12.69 1.68
N GLN A 170 6.20 -13.07 2.87
CA GLN A 170 6.13 -14.48 3.29
C GLN A 170 5.10 -15.29 2.50
N TRP A 171 4.13 -14.61 1.89
CA TRP A 171 3.18 -15.18 0.92
C TRP A 171 3.73 -15.24 -0.51
N GLY A 172 4.91 -14.66 -0.75
CA GLY A 172 5.56 -14.60 -2.06
C GLY A 172 5.27 -13.32 -2.84
N TYR A 173 4.45 -12.41 -2.31
CA TYR A 173 4.13 -11.13 -2.94
C TYR A 173 5.18 -10.07 -2.63
N ASN A 174 6.07 -9.85 -3.58
CA ASN A 174 7.19 -8.89 -3.48
C ASN A 174 7.03 -7.69 -4.43
N GLY A 175 5.84 -7.48 -5.00
CA GLY A 175 5.51 -6.37 -5.89
C GLY A 175 4.31 -6.69 -6.77
N GLY A 176 3.91 -5.73 -7.60
CA GLY A 176 2.84 -5.93 -8.59
C GLY A 176 1.43 -5.69 -8.05
N ASN A 177 0.44 -6.30 -8.70
CA ASN A 177 -0.97 -6.23 -8.32
C ASN A 177 -1.43 -7.61 -7.85
N VAL A 178 -2.08 -7.65 -6.68
CA VAL A 178 -2.54 -8.88 -6.06
C VAL A 178 -4.02 -8.74 -5.74
N LEU A 179 -4.82 -9.69 -6.20
CA LEU A 179 -6.22 -9.82 -5.82
C LEU A 179 -6.32 -10.77 -4.61
N LEU A 180 -6.78 -10.23 -3.49
CA LEU A 180 -7.09 -10.97 -2.28
C LEU A 180 -8.60 -11.08 -2.14
N ARG A 181 -9.13 -12.29 -2.08
CA ARG A 181 -10.54 -12.55 -1.84
C ARG A 181 -10.75 -12.86 -0.38
N VAL A 182 -11.64 -12.11 0.28
CA VAL A 182 -12.01 -12.37 1.66
C VAL A 182 -13.25 -13.27 1.68
N SER A 183 -13.18 -14.32 2.48
CA SER A 183 -14.31 -15.14 2.86
C SER A 183 -14.34 -15.25 4.39
N PHE A 184 -15.45 -15.71 4.92
CA PHE A 184 -15.62 -15.87 6.36
C PHE A 184 -15.98 -17.32 6.68
N ARG A 185 -15.34 -17.85 7.71
CA ARG A 185 -15.60 -19.21 8.20
C ARG A 185 -16.01 -19.15 9.65
N ARG A 186 -17.15 -19.76 9.95
CA ARG A 186 -17.61 -19.93 11.32
C ARG A 186 -16.64 -20.82 12.11
N SER A 187 -16.19 -20.33 13.27
CA SER A 187 -15.41 -21.12 14.23
C SER A 187 -16.25 -21.55 15.43
N GLU A 188 -15.72 -22.50 16.20
CA GLU A 188 -16.29 -22.97 17.47
C GLU A 188 -15.82 -22.14 18.67
N VAL A 189 -14.99 -21.11 18.44
CA VAL A 189 -14.44 -20.25 19.49
C VAL A 189 -15.43 -19.10 19.76
N PRO A 190 -15.77 -18.80 21.02
CA PRO A 190 -16.54 -17.61 21.37
C PRO A 190 -15.82 -16.33 20.92
N LEU A 191 -16.57 -15.33 20.45
CA LEU A 191 -16.01 -14.05 20.00
C LEU A 191 -15.12 -13.39 21.06
N GLU A 192 -15.53 -13.43 22.33
CA GLU A 192 -14.81 -12.84 23.46
C GLU A 192 -13.41 -13.45 23.65
N GLU A 193 -13.31 -14.78 23.53
CA GLU A 193 -12.05 -15.50 23.69
C GLU A 193 -11.10 -15.21 22.52
N ALA A 194 -11.61 -15.26 21.29
CA ALA A 194 -10.83 -14.92 20.10
C ALA A 194 -10.29 -13.48 20.16
N MET A 195 -11.13 -12.51 20.57
CA MET A 195 -10.71 -11.11 20.71
C MET A 195 -9.64 -10.91 21.79
N LYS A 196 -9.68 -11.72 22.85
CA LYS A 196 -8.64 -11.74 23.90
C LYS A 196 -7.33 -12.33 23.39
N GLU A 197 -7.37 -13.42 22.61
CA GLU A 197 -6.17 -13.99 21.97
C GLU A 197 -5.52 -13.00 21.00
N ILE A 198 -6.33 -12.33 20.19
CA ILE A 198 -5.85 -11.31 19.25
C ILE A 198 -5.20 -10.15 20.01
N SER A 199 -5.84 -9.62 21.05
CA SER A 199 -5.31 -8.49 21.81
C SER A 199 -4.02 -8.85 22.56
N THR A 200 -3.96 -10.03 23.17
CA THR A 200 -2.75 -10.52 23.85
C THR A 200 -1.57 -10.72 22.90
N TYR A 201 -1.82 -11.17 21.67
CA TYR A 201 -0.78 -11.27 20.64
C TYR A 201 -0.17 -9.91 20.32
N PHE A 202 -1.00 -8.89 20.09
CA PHE A 202 -0.52 -7.55 19.78
C PHE A 202 0.17 -6.89 20.98
N ALA A 203 -0.36 -7.04 22.19
CA ALA A 203 0.29 -6.53 23.40
C ALA A 203 1.68 -7.17 23.63
N SER A 204 1.82 -8.47 23.37
CA SER A 204 3.11 -9.16 23.48
C SER A 204 4.09 -8.74 22.37
N ALA A 205 3.59 -8.49 21.15
CA ALA A 205 4.42 -8.02 20.04
C ALA A 205 4.93 -6.58 20.28
N GLU A 206 4.11 -5.72 20.88
CA GLU A 206 4.47 -4.34 21.23
C GLU A 206 5.48 -4.28 22.37
N GLY A 207 5.36 -5.17 23.37
CA GLY A 207 6.36 -5.34 24.43
C GLY A 207 7.71 -5.89 23.92
N ALA A 208 7.71 -6.71 22.86
CA ALA A 208 8.93 -7.22 22.23
C ALA A 208 9.62 -6.20 21.30
N GLN A 209 8.89 -5.17 20.83
CA GLN A 209 9.46 -4.08 20.02
C GLN A 209 10.11 -2.96 20.86
N ALA A 210 9.97 -3.00 22.19
CA ALA A 210 10.58 -2.01 23.09
C ALA A 210 12.11 -2.14 23.27
N GLU A 211 12.75 -3.23 22.82
CA GLU A 211 14.22 -3.39 22.83
C GLU A 211 14.89 -3.19 21.45
N GLY A 212 14.20 -2.56 20.49
CA GLY A 212 14.76 -2.26 19.17
C GLY A 212 14.17 -0.99 18.56
N ALA A 213 14.74 0.16 18.89
CA ALA A 213 14.28 1.47 18.44
C ALA A 213 14.34 1.67 16.91
N ILE A 214 13.27 2.20 16.32
CA ILE A 214 13.14 3.51 15.61
C ILE A 214 11.86 3.48 14.75
N GLY A 215 10.92 4.41 14.98
CA GLY A 215 9.77 4.61 14.08
C GLY A 215 8.57 5.31 14.72
N THR A 216 8.75 6.59 15.06
CA THR A 216 7.84 7.53 15.70
C THR A 216 6.40 7.54 15.15
N ILE A 217 5.39 7.43 16.03
CA ILE A 217 4.05 7.97 15.84
C ILE A 217 3.90 9.11 16.87
N PRO A 218 3.56 10.36 16.49
CA PRO A 218 3.34 11.41 17.47
C PRO A 218 2.00 11.16 18.17
N THR A 219 2.09 10.74 19.42
CA THR A 219 1.02 10.79 20.41
C THR A 219 0.79 12.25 20.80
N SER A 220 -0.36 12.80 20.45
CA SER A 220 -0.92 13.97 21.14
C SER A 220 -2.00 13.49 22.10
N ARG A 221 -1.58 13.24 23.34
CA ARG A 221 -2.40 13.26 24.56
C ARG A 221 -2.34 14.71 25.06
N THR A 222 -3.40 15.36 25.49
CA THR A 222 -3.94 15.50 26.87
C THR A 222 -5.00 16.64 26.73
N GLU A 223 -6.17 16.72 27.36
CA GLU A 223 -6.54 16.59 28.77
C GLU A 223 -8.03 16.30 28.97
N GLU A 224 -8.29 15.59 30.07
CA GLU A 224 -9.57 15.38 30.76
C GLU A 224 -10.18 16.71 31.25
N VAL A 225 -11.51 16.86 31.15
CA VAL A 225 -12.29 17.56 32.18
C VAL A 225 -13.62 16.83 32.41
N ALA A 226 -13.91 16.65 33.69
CA ALA A 226 -14.98 15.91 34.35
C ALA A 226 -16.42 16.19 33.89
N ALA A 227 -17.27 15.16 34.02
CA ALA A 227 -18.72 15.26 34.14
C ALA A 227 -19.14 15.86 35.50
N PRO A 228 -20.34 16.46 35.59
CA PRO A 228 -21.37 15.79 36.38
C PRO A 228 -22.80 15.84 35.79
N LEU A 229 -23.65 15.01 36.40
CA LEU A 229 -25.06 14.69 36.12
C LEU A 229 -26.09 15.78 36.52
N GLY A 230 -27.27 15.72 35.89
CA GLY A 230 -28.57 16.25 36.34
C GLY A 230 -29.36 16.94 35.20
N GLY A 231 -30.37 16.31 34.58
CA GLY A 231 -31.83 16.44 34.87
C GLY A 231 -32.42 17.65 34.10
N ASP A 232 -33.56 17.68 33.41
CA ASP A 232 -34.80 16.90 33.37
C ASP A 232 -35.67 17.41 32.18
N GLU A 233 -36.47 16.49 31.60
CA GLU A 233 -37.75 16.60 30.84
C GLU A 233 -38.08 17.68 29.75
N GLY A 234 -38.72 17.22 28.66
CA GLY A 234 -39.76 17.98 27.94
C GLY A 234 -39.96 17.74 26.43
N MET A 235 -40.99 16.96 26.06
CA MET A 235 -41.85 16.96 24.84
C MET A 235 -41.20 16.83 23.44
N GLU A 236 -41.42 15.75 22.67
CA GLU A 236 -42.63 15.28 21.93
C GLU A 236 -42.79 15.82 20.48
N MET A 237 -42.79 14.85 19.56
CA MET A 237 -43.57 14.69 18.32
C MET A 237 -43.69 15.84 17.29
N ASN A 238 -43.34 15.53 16.04
CA ASN A 238 -44.40 15.37 15.03
C ASN A 238 -43.99 14.54 13.81
N GLU A 239 -44.95 13.74 13.36
CA GLU A 239 -44.98 12.90 12.16
C GLU A 239 -45.35 13.69 10.89
N ASP A 240 -44.86 13.16 9.76
CA ASP A 240 -45.47 13.01 8.44
C ASP A 240 -46.21 14.19 7.74
N ALA A 241 -45.75 14.51 6.52
CA ALA A 241 -46.64 14.95 5.44
C ALA A 241 -45.96 14.78 4.05
N ASN A 242 -46.27 13.65 3.42
CA ASN A 242 -46.35 13.39 1.98
C ASN A 242 -46.65 14.62 1.08
N SER A 243 -45.99 14.73 -0.10
CA SER A 243 -46.54 15.23 -1.37
C SER A 243 -45.52 15.14 -2.54
N GLU A 244 -45.65 14.15 -3.41
CA GLU A 244 -45.46 14.28 -4.87
C GLU A 244 -46.87 14.45 -5.51
N PRO A 245 -47.11 14.92 -6.76
CA PRO A 245 -46.28 14.64 -7.96
C PRO A 245 -46.32 15.66 -9.15
N VAL A 246 -45.63 15.29 -10.25
CA VAL A 246 -45.96 15.56 -11.68
C VAL A 246 -45.70 16.97 -12.27
N SER A 247 -44.76 17.11 -13.24
CA SER A 247 -45.04 16.98 -14.70
C SER A 247 -44.03 17.68 -15.64
N THR A 248 -43.77 16.98 -16.75
CA THR A 248 -43.51 17.42 -18.15
C THR A 248 -42.24 18.17 -18.59
N ALA A 249 -41.45 17.44 -19.40
CA ALA A 249 -40.57 17.86 -20.51
C ALA A 249 -41.41 18.46 -21.69
N PRO A 250 -40.91 18.79 -22.91
CA PRO A 250 -39.63 18.46 -23.60
C PRO A 250 -38.98 19.70 -24.28
N ALA A 251 -37.95 19.70 -25.14
CA ALA A 251 -37.57 18.79 -26.22
C ALA A 251 -36.21 19.23 -26.84
N VAL A 252 -35.44 18.23 -27.30
CA VAL A 252 -34.62 18.13 -28.55
C VAL A 252 -33.48 19.14 -28.83
N GLU A 253 -32.34 18.81 -29.42
CA GLU A 253 -31.73 17.56 -29.91
C GLU A 253 -30.23 17.83 -30.22
N GLU A 254 -29.44 16.74 -30.19
CA GLU A 254 -28.33 16.33 -31.08
C GLU A 254 -27.34 17.37 -31.66
N ASP A 255 -26.09 17.05 -31.99
CA ASP A 255 -25.16 15.93 -31.88
C ASP A 255 -23.89 16.45 -32.57
N GLY A 256 -22.75 15.76 -32.45
CA GLY A 256 -21.69 15.87 -33.46
C GLY A 256 -20.31 16.20 -32.94
N LEU A 257 -19.63 15.13 -32.52
CA LEU A 257 -18.18 14.98 -32.39
C LEU A 257 -17.41 15.43 -33.65
N ALA A 258 -16.24 16.06 -33.48
CA ALA A 258 -14.96 15.63 -34.09
C ALA A 258 -13.84 16.68 -33.88
N ALA A 259 -12.66 16.18 -33.50
CA ALA A 259 -11.37 16.89 -33.55
C ALA A 259 -10.64 16.54 -34.89
N PRO A 260 -9.32 16.77 -35.04
CA PRO A 260 -8.64 18.03 -35.36
C PRO A 260 -7.71 17.90 -36.60
N SER A 261 -7.20 19.02 -37.15
CA SER A 261 -6.00 19.09 -38.03
C SER A 261 -5.51 20.55 -38.09
N GLU A 262 -4.31 20.88 -37.62
CA GLU A 262 -2.97 20.85 -38.28
C GLU A 262 -2.67 22.01 -39.24
N THR A 263 -1.45 22.58 -39.05
CA THR A 263 -0.55 23.26 -40.01
C THR A 263 -0.33 24.78 -39.86
N GLN A 264 0.74 25.11 -39.11
CA GLN A 264 1.98 25.81 -39.54
C GLN A 264 1.93 26.97 -40.55
N ALA A 265 2.45 28.16 -40.16
CA ALA A 265 3.49 28.92 -40.88
C ALA A 265 3.90 30.22 -40.12
N GLU A 266 5.21 30.36 -39.89
CA GLU A 266 6.01 31.54 -39.52
C GLU A 266 6.25 32.46 -40.77
N PRO A 267 7.10 33.52 -40.78
CA PRO A 267 7.73 34.36 -39.72
C PRO A 267 7.72 35.89 -40.08
N GLN A 268 8.58 36.67 -39.39
CA GLN A 268 9.15 38.01 -39.72
C GLN A 268 8.53 39.20 -38.93
N SER A 269 9.26 40.20 -38.39
CA SER A 269 10.70 40.51 -38.28
C SER A 269 10.85 41.83 -37.49
N HIS A 270 11.94 41.95 -36.72
CA HIS A 270 12.73 43.17 -36.41
C HIS A 270 12.14 44.37 -35.62
N ALA A 271 12.74 44.62 -34.44
CA ALA A 271 13.61 45.78 -34.10
C ALA A 271 13.32 46.44 -32.73
N GLN A 272 14.36 46.47 -31.88
CA GLN A 272 14.60 47.34 -30.70
C GLN A 272 14.92 48.80 -31.14
N PRO A 273 15.26 49.78 -30.27
CA PRO A 273 15.24 49.87 -28.79
C PRO A 273 14.52 51.14 -28.27
N GLU A 274 14.38 51.33 -26.94
CA GLU A 274 14.89 52.52 -26.23
C GLU A 274 14.50 52.54 -24.74
N ASP A 275 15.45 53.02 -23.95
CA ASP A 275 15.51 53.20 -22.49
C ASP A 275 14.32 53.93 -21.86
N THR A 276 13.85 53.49 -20.68
CA THR A 276 13.85 54.34 -19.46
C THR A 276 13.61 53.52 -18.17
N LEU A 277 14.38 53.84 -17.13
CA LEU A 277 14.32 53.36 -15.74
C LEU A 277 13.07 53.87 -14.96
N PRO A 278 12.79 53.36 -13.73
CA PRO A 278 11.44 53.13 -13.19
C PRO A 278 10.89 54.28 -12.32
N PRO A 279 9.62 54.18 -11.89
CA PRO A 279 9.32 54.33 -10.47
C PRO A 279 8.25 53.33 -9.97
N THR A 280 8.55 52.57 -8.91
CA THR A 280 8.08 52.84 -7.53
C THR A 280 6.66 52.33 -7.27
N ASP A 281 6.59 51.19 -6.58
CA ASP A 281 5.42 50.77 -5.82
C ASP A 281 4.91 51.90 -4.91
N PRO A 282 3.58 51.99 -4.73
CA PRO A 282 3.11 51.99 -3.37
C PRO A 282 1.95 51.01 -3.16
N ALA A 283 2.19 50.17 -2.15
CA ALA A 283 1.27 49.83 -1.06
C ALA A 283 -0.11 49.23 -1.37
N LEU A 284 -0.29 48.04 -0.79
CA LEU A 284 -1.55 47.38 -0.49
C LEU A 284 -2.67 48.36 -0.09
N SER A 285 -3.83 48.25 -0.76
CA SER A 285 -5.10 48.21 -0.04
C SER A 285 -6.24 47.62 -0.87
N ASN A 286 -7.13 46.93 -0.15
CA ASN A 286 -8.51 46.55 -0.49
C ASN A 286 -8.76 45.22 -1.24
N LYS A 287 -9.05 44.20 -0.43
CA LYS A 287 -9.83 42.99 -0.75
C LYS A 287 -11.22 43.37 -1.26
N THR A 288 -11.48 43.17 -2.54
CA THR A 288 -12.75 42.66 -3.09
C THR A 288 -12.44 41.99 -4.44
N ASN A 289 -12.95 40.76 -4.65
CA ASN A 289 -12.95 39.95 -5.87
C ASN A 289 -11.90 40.28 -6.95
N ARG A 290 -10.71 39.68 -6.86
CA ARG A 290 -9.71 39.68 -7.93
C ARG A 290 -9.66 38.31 -8.59
N ILE A 291 -10.33 38.18 -9.74
CA ILE A 291 -9.99 37.16 -10.72
C ILE A 291 -8.55 37.46 -11.15
N SER A 292 -7.60 36.64 -10.70
CA SER A 292 -6.21 36.72 -11.13
C SER A 292 -6.08 35.93 -12.44
N VAL A 293 -6.02 36.65 -13.56
CA VAL A 293 -5.69 36.05 -14.85
C VAL A 293 -4.22 35.64 -14.80
N TYR A 294 -3.96 34.33 -14.81
CA TYR A 294 -2.60 33.79 -14.85
C TYR A 294 -1.95 34.17 -16.17
N ARG A 295 -0.95 35.05 -16.12
CA ARG A 295 -0.11 35.38 -17.27
C ARG A 295 1.12 34.48 -17.23
N PRO A 296 1.30 33.55 -18.18
CA PRO A 296 2.50 32.74 -18.22
C PRO A 296 3.74 33.63 -18.43
N PRO A 297 4.87 33.30 -17.80
CA PRO A 297 6.12 34.04 -18.00
C PRO A 297 6.48 34.01 -19.48
N SER A 298 6.76 35.18 -20.06
CA SER A 298 7.12 35.32 -21.48
C SER A 298 8.55 34.84 -21.79
N SER A 299 9.30 34.41 -20.78
CA SER A 299 10.64 33.87 -20.91
C SER A 299 10.61 32.34 -20.86
N THR A 300 11.28 31.71 -21.82
CA THR A 300 11.53 30.25 -21.81
C THR A 300 12.56 29.84 -20.75
N THR A 301 13.22 30.80 -20.11
CA THR A 301 14.24 30.55 -19.09
C THR A 301 13.58 30.51 -17.71
N PRO A 302 13.68 29.39 -16.96
CA PRO A 302 13.12 29.29 -15.62
C PRO A 302 13.79 30.30 -14.67
N ALA A 303 13.03 30.85 -13.73
CA ALA A 303 13.52 31.86 -12.79
C ALA A 303 14.76 31.42 -11.99
N ALA A 304 14.93 30.11 -11.76
CA ALA A 304 16.11 29.55 -11.11
C ALA A 304 17.40 29.73 -11.94
N ALA A 305 17.31 29.75 -13.28
CA ALA A 305 18.46 29.93 -14.17
C ALA A 305 18.82 31.41 -14.40
N LEU A 306 18.01 32.35 -13.86
CA LEU A 306 18.32 33.78 -13.85
C LEU A 306 19.03 34.21 -12.55
N GLN A 307 19.15 33.30 -11.58
CA GLN A 307 19.91 33.57 -10.38
C GLN A 307 21.40 33.51 -10.73
N PRO A 308 22.19 34.54 -10.37
CA PRO A 308 23.64 34.46 -10.52
C PRO A 308 24.17 33.36 -9.59
N ASP A 309 24.93 32.42 -10.15
CA ASP A 309 25.58 31.38 -9.35
C ASP A 309 26.61 32.01 -8.41
N ASP A 310 26.60 31.57 -7.15
CA ASP A 310 27.58 31.99 -6.15
C ASP A 310 28.91 31.25 -6.43
N PRO A 311 30.01 31.95 -6.77
CA PRO A 311 31.28 31.33 -7.11
C PRO A 311 31.88 30.51 -5.96
N SER A 312 31.47 30.76 -4.70
CA SER A 312 31.96 30.02 -3.54
C SER A 312 31.49 28.56 -3.50
N GLN A 313 30.42 28.21 -4.23
CA GLN A 313 29.93 26.84 -4.34
C GLN A 313 30.84 25.92 -5.17
N PHE A 314 31.73 26.51 -5.97
CA PHE A 314 32.70 25.77 -6.79
C PHE A 314 34.06 25.65 -6.12
N GLU A 315 34.26 26.25 -4.95
CA GLU A 315 35.48 26.09 -4.19
C GLU A 315 35.46 24.76 -3.43
N PRO A 316 36.47 23.88 -3.61
CA PRO A 316 36.54 22.62 -2.90
C PRO A 316 36.70 22.86 -1.40
N THR A 317 35.68 22.49 -0.63
CA THR A 317 35.69 22.63 0.83
C THR A 317 36.60 21.60 1.50
N LEU A 318 37.04 21.90 2.72
CA LEU A 318 37.84 20.97 3.54
C LEU A 318 37.15 19.61 3.76
N ASP A 319 35.82 19.59 3.78
CA ASP A 319 35.07 18.33 3.89
C ASP A 319 35.16 17.49 2.61
N HIS A 320 35.18 18.13 1.44
CA HIS A 320 35.44 17.44 0.17
C HIS A 320 36.85 16.82 0.16
N ALA A 321 37.85 17.56 0.65
CA ALA A 321 39.23 17.07 0.77
C ALA A 321 39.34 15.88 1.75
N ARG A 322 38.64 15.92 2.90
CA ARG A 322 38.59 14.82 3.88
C ARG A 322 37.94 13.57 3.32
N LEU A 323 36.84 13.70 2.58
CA LEU A 323 36.17 12.57 1.92
C LEU A 323 37.09 11.92 0.88
N HIS A 324 37.79 12.73 0.09
CA HIS A 324 38.75 12.23 -0.89
C HIS A 324 39.93 11.50 -0.21
N GLN A 325 40.47 12.05 0.88
CA GLN A 325 41.54 11.41 1.66
C GLN A 325 41.07 10.09 2.29
N ALA A 326 39.83 10.03 2.79
CA ALA A 326 39.23 8.80 3.29
C ALA A 326 39.10 7.73 2.20
N SER A 327 38.76 8.10 0.96
CA SER A 327 38.69 7.13 -0.16
C SER A 327 40.06 6.59 -0.58
N LEU A 328 41.14 7.37 -0.40
CA LEU A 328 42.49 6.97 -0.76
C LEU A 328 43.16 6.09 0.32
N GLY A 329 42.73 6.20 1.57
CA GLY A 329 43.23 5.40 2.69
C GLY A 329 42.63 4.00 2.81
N LEU A 330 41.78 3.59 1.86
CA LEU A 330 41.02 2.33 1.86
C LEU A 330 41.61 1.24 0.93
N ARG A 331 42.92 1.30 0.67
CA ARG A 331 43.67 0.22 0.01
C ARG A 331 44.63 -0.48 0.96
#